data_AF-A0A9D2TMX9-F1
#
_entry.id   AF-A0A9D2TMX9-F1
#
_cell.length_a   1.000
_cell.length_b   1.000
_cell.length_c   1.000
_cell.angle_alpha   90.00
_cell.angle_beta   90.00
_cell.angle_gamma   90.00
#
_symmetry.space_group_name_H-M   'P 1'
#
loop_
_entity.id
_entity.type
_entity.pdbx_description
1 polymer ?
#
loop_
_entity_poly.entity_id
_entity_poly.type
_entity_poly.pdbx_seq_one_letter_code
_entity_poly.pdbx_strand_id
1 'polypeptide(L)'
;MISEFICLDEFQKAEHESTYICSLPDPDPDSDFGMVICGYINIRERIGSKEFLIKIEMLDNFEKLCVGDTYQRERFLTDILYMLRQKVSFDPYHAKILLKDHVGNYVGNPYIRCGMTPASIVGE
;
A
#
# COMPACT_ATOMS: atom_id res chain seq x y z
N MET A 1 -12.40 -11.29 1.14
CA MET A 1 -11.00 -10.93 1.44
C MET A 1 -10.49 -10.05 0.33
N ILE A 2 -10.40 -8.75 0.58
CA ILE A 2 -10.04 -7.69 -0.39
C ILE A 2 -8.79 -7.99 -1.24
N SER A 3 -7.83 -8.76 -0.71
CA SER A 3 -6.54 -9.08 -1.36
C SER A 3 -6.64 -9.74 -2.74
N GLU A 4 -7.70 -10.51 -3.01
CA GLU A 4 -7.88 -11.22 -4.28
C GLU A 4 -8.36 -10.30 -5.41
N PHE A 5 -8.77 -9.08 -5.08
CA PHE A 5 -9.48 -8.20 -6.00
C PHE A 5 -8.78 -6.85 -6.21
N ILE A 6 -7.64 -6.61 -5.57
CA ILE A 6 -6.88 -5.39 -5.82
C ILE A 6 -6.22 -5.49 -7.20
N CYS A 7 -6.56 -4.56 -8.08
CA CYS A 7 -5.87 -4.36 -9.35
C CYS A 7 -4.87 -3.21 -9.23
N LEU A 8 -3.64 -3.44 -9.71
CA LEU A 8 -2.59 -2.43 -9.81
C LEU A 8 -2.22 -2.18 -11.28
N ASP A 9 -2.65 -1.03 -11.81
CA ASP A 9 -2.37 -0.62 -13.18
C ASP A 9 -1.27 0.43 -13.23
N GLU A 10 -0.27 0.24 -14.10
CA GLU A 10 0.80 1.23 -14.26
C GLU A 10 0.23 2.48 -14.95
N PHE A 11 0.32 3.62 -14.27
CA PHE A 11 -0.16 4.90 -14.78
C PHE A 11 0.97 5.72 -15.39
N GLN A 12 2.13 5.74 -14.74
CA GLN A 12 3.30 6.49 -15.19
C GLN A 12 4.58 5.77 -14.78
N LYS A 13 5.58 5.81 -15.66
CA LYS A 13 6.91 5.28 -15.40
C LYS A 13 8.00 6.26 -15.83
N ALA A 14 8.93 6.51 -14.94
CA ALA A 14 10.16 7.26 -15.15
C ALA A 14 11.36 6.40 -14.69
N GLU A 15 12.59 6.90 -14.90
CA GLU A 15 13.82 6.12 -14.66
C GLU A 15 13.93 5.57 -13.23
N HIS A 16 13.52 6.35 -12.22
CA HIS A 16 13.61 5.99 -10.80
C HIS A 16 12.27 6.08 -10.06
N GLU A 17 11.16 6.19 -10.79
CA GLU A 17 9.85 6.44 -10.21
C GLU A 17 8.75 5.79 -11.05
N SER A 18 7.86 5.04 -10.39
CA SER A 18 6.67 4.49 -11.02
C SER A 18 5.44 4.82 -10.19
N THR A 19 4.35 5.14 -10.87
CA THR A 19 3.05 5.41 -10.28
C THR A 19 2.04 4.38 -10.78
N TYR A 20 1.31 3.79 -9.86
CA TYR A 20 0.28 2.80 -10.09
C TYR A 20 -1.07 3.31 -9.59
N ILE A 21 -2.13 2.93 -10.28
CA ILE A 21 -3.51 3.11 -9.84
C ILE A 21 -3.94 1.81 -9.13
N CYS A 22 -4.53 1.97 -7.96
CA CYS A 22 -5.14 0.89 -7.18
C CYS A 22 -6.64 0.91 -7.41
N SER A 23 -7.23 -0.21 -7.82
CA SER A 23 -8.66 -0.35 -8.08
C SER A 23 -9.23 -1.58 -7.37
N LEU A 24 -10.49 -1.50 -6.96
CA LEU A 24 -11.29 -2.59 -6.38
C LEU A 24 -12.58 -2.80 -7.18
N PRO A 25 -13.17 -4.00 -7.15
CA PRO A 25 -14.47 -4.23 -7.78
C PRO A 25 -15.53 -3.31 -7.16
N ASP A 26 -16.47 -2.86 -8.00
CA ASP A 26 -17.63 -2.12 -7.51
C ASP A 26 -18.54 -3.08 -6.72
N PRO A 27 -18.88 -2.77 -5.45
CA PRO A 27 -19.83 -3.57 -4.70
C PRO A 27 -21.28 -3.39 -5.18
N ASP A 28 -21.56 -2.37 -6.00
CA ASP A 28 -22.90 -2.12 -6.54
C ASP A 28 -23.20 -3.04 -7.74
N PRO A 29 -24.18 -3.95 -7.63
CA PRO A 29 -24.54 -4.88 -8.71
C PRO A 29 -25.18 -4.18 -9.92
N ASP A 30 -25.67 -2.95 -9.76
CA ASP A 30 -26.30 -2.16 -10.81
C ASP A 30 -25.31 -1.20 -11.50
N SER A 31 -24.05 -1.18 -11.06
CA SER A 31 -23.00 -0.36 -11.65
C SER A 31 -22.49 -0.96 -12.97
N ASP A 32 -22.40 -0.12 -14.01
CA ASP A 32 -21.73 -0.48 -15.27
C ASP A 32 -20.20 -0.60 -15.11
N PHE A 33 -19.64 -0.19 -13.96
CA PHE A 33 -18.21 -0.21 -13.71
C PHE A 33 -17.80 -1.53 -13.03
N GLY A 34 -17.00 -2.34 -13.73
CA GLY A 34 -16.46 -3.58 -13.15
C GLY A 34 -15.35 -3.36 -12.11
N MET A 35 -14.66 -2.22 -12.16
CA MET A 35 -13.58 -1.84 -11.25
C MET A 35 -13.60 -0.34 -11.00
N VAL A 36 -13.36 0.07 -9.75
CA VAL A 36 -13.39 1.45 -9.28
C VAL A 36 -12.04 1.82 -8.69
N ILE A 37 -11.49 2.95 -9.13
CA ILE A 37 -10.23 3.49 -8.61
C ILE A 37 -10.42 3.84 -7.13
N CYS A 38 -9.52 3.35 -6.29
CA CYS A 38 -9.56 3.49 -4.85
C CYS A 38 -8.27 4.06 -4.24
N GLY A 39 -7.22 4.26 -5.04
CA GLY A 39 -5.99 4.88 -4.56
C GLY A 39 -4.89 4.98 -5.61
N TYR A 40 -3.79 5.62 -5.20
CA TYR A 40 -2.58 5.78 -5.99
C TYR A 40 -1.37 5.31 -5.20
N ILE A 41 -0.45 4.66 -5.89
CA ILE A 41 0.77 4.12 -5.31
C ILE A 41 1.95 4.63 -6.11
N ASN A 42 2.82 5.38 -5.46
CA ASN A 42 4.06 5.87 -6.04
C ASN A 42 5.24 5.15 -5.39
N ILE A 43 6.08 4.53 -6.19
CA ILE A 43 7.34 3.93 -5.75
C ILE A 43 8.50 4.69 -6.38
N ARG A 44 9.42 5.14 -5.54
CA ARG A 44 10.58 5.91 -5.96
C ARG A 44 11.85 5.31 -5.38
N GLU A 45 12.81 5.01 -6.26
CA GLU A 45 14.17 4.66 -5.87
C GLU A 45 14.94 5.95 -5.56
N ARG A 46 15.69 5.95 -4.45
CA ARG A 46 16.59 7.05 -4.13
C ARG A 46 17.89 6.88 -4.92
N ILE A 47 18.15 7.83 -5.81
CA ILE A 47 19.35 7.86 -6.68
C ILE A 47 20.62 7.63 -5.87
N GLY A 48 21.44 6.66 -6.31
CA GLY A 48 22.70 6.30 -5.67
C GLY A 48 22.58 5.43 -4.42
N SER A 49 21.39 4.90 -4.12
CA SER A 49 21.14 3.98 -3.00
C SER A 49 20.22 2.83 -3.43
N LYS A 50 20.11 1.79 -2.60
CA LYS A 50 19.11 0.73 -2.77
C LYS A 50 17.83 0.99 -1.96
N GLU A 51 17.65 2.22 -1.48
CA GLU A 51 16.50 2.60 -0.67
C GLU A 51 15.31 2.98 -1.54
N PHE A 52 14.13 2.50 -1.17
CA PHE A 52 12.87 2.78 -1.86
C PHE A 52 11.93 3.56 -0.93
N LEU A 53 11.25 4.56 -1.49
CA LEU A 53 10.13 5.23 -0.85
C LEU A 53 8.85 4.80 -1.58
N ILE A 54 7.92 4.22 -0.84
CA ILE A 54 6.60 3.81 -1.33
C ILE A 54 5.56 4.71 -0.67
N LYS A 55 4.88 5.52 -1.47
CA LYS A 55 3.76 6.36 -1.05
C LYS A 55 2.47 5.74 -1.53
N ILE A 56 1.51 5.55 -0.63
CA ILE A 56 0.20 4.98 -0.90
C ILE A 56 -0.82 5.99 -0.41
N GLU A 57 -1.67 6.48 -1.31
CA GLU A 57 -2.77 7.38 -0.98
C GLU A 57 -4.08 6.75 -1.40
N MET A 58 -4.88 6.37 -0.41
CA MET A 58 -6.22 5.83 -0.62
C MET A 58 -7.22 6.98 -0.73
N LEU A 59 -8.14 6.84 -1.68
CA LEU A 59 -9.23 7.78 -1.88
C LEU A 59 -10.38 7.53 -0.90
N ASP A 60 -11.21 8.54 -0.68
CA ASP A 60 -12.31 8.49 0.30
C ASP A 60 -13.35 7.40 -0.02
N ASN A 61 -13.47 7.00 -1.28
CA ASN A 61 -14.36 5.91 -1.68
C ASN A 61 -13.83 4.53 -1.31
N PHE A 62 -12.56 4.36 -0.93
CA PHE A 62 -11.98 3.07 -0.56
C PHE A 62 -12.75 2.38 0.58
N GLU A 63 -13.16 3.13 1.61
CA GLU A 63 -13.94 2.56 2.72
C GLU A 63 -15.26 1.95 2.23
N LYS A 64 -15.92 2.61 1.28
CA LYS A 64 -17.17 2.15 0.67
C LYS A 64 -16.99 0.96 -0.25
N LEU A 65 -15.78 0.74 -0.78
CA LEU A 65 -15.46 -0.42 -1.62
C LEU A 65 -15.12 -1.67 -0.77
N CYS A 66 -14.84 -1.50 0.53
CA CYS A 66 -14.52 -2.60 1.44
C CYS A 66 -15.77 -3.28 2.06
N VAL A 67 -16.95 -3.16 1.44
CA VAL A 67 -18.22 -3.66 2.01
C VAL A 67 -18.14 -5.16 2.28
N GLY A 68 -18.45 -5.55 3.53
CA GLY A 68 -18.47 -6.95 3.96
C GLY A 68 -17.10 -7.53 4.37
N ASP A 69 -16.01 -6.76 4.22
CA ASP A 69 -14.68 -7.14 4.68
C ASP A 69 -14.16 -6.14 5.74
N THR A 70 -13.50 -6.65 6.78
CA THR A 70 -12.83 -5.78 7.75
C THR A 70 -11.49 -5.31 7.16
N TYR A 71 -11.34 -4.00 6.95
CA TYR A 71 -10.06 -3.42 6.54
C TYR A 71 -8.98 -3.67 7.60
N GLN A 72 -7.94 -4.40 7.22
CA GLN A 72 -6.75 -4.64 8.04
C GLN A 72 -5.54 -4.04 7.35
N ARG A 73 -5.07 -2.89 7.85
CA ARG A 73 -3.97 -2.11 7.25
C ARG A 73 -2.72 -2.94 6.98
N GLU A 74 -2.27 -3.76 7.94
CA GLU A 74 -1.07 -4.60 7.79
C GLU A 74 -1.21 -5.61 6.63
N ARG A 75 -2.39 -6.22 6.52
CA ARG A 75 -2.69 -7.17 5.45
C ARG A 75 -2.71 -6.46 4.10
N PHE A 76 -3.44 -5.34 4.02
CA PHE A 76 -3.51 -4.51 2.82
C PHE A 76 -2.10 -4.09 2.33
N LEU A 77 -1.25 -3.59 3.24
CA LEU A 77 0.12 -3.24 2.90
C LEU A 77 0.92 -4.44 2.40
N THR A 78 0.77 -5.61 3.03
CA THR A 78 1.44 -6.86 2.61
C THR A 78 1.04 -7.23 1.17
N ASP A 79 -0.25 -7.14 0.85
CA ASP A 79 -0.78 -7.47 -0.47
C ASP A 79 -0.28 -6.47 -1.53
N ILE A 80 -0.35 -5.16 -1.24
CA ILE A 80 0.18 -4.11 -2.12
C ILE A 80 1.65 -4.36 -2.45
N LEU A 81 2.47 -4.65 -1.44
CA LEU A 81 3.90 -4.89 -1.64
C LEU A 81 4.15 -6.15 -2.44
N TYR A 82 3.39 -7.22 -2.18
CA TYR A 82 3.48 -8.45 -2.95
C TYR A 82 3.22 -8.20 -4.43
N MET A 83 2.16 -7.47 -4.77
CA MET A 83 1.84 -7.11 -6.16
C MET A 83 2.87 -6.15 -6.77
N LEU A 84 3.34 -5.15 -6.02
CA LEU A 84 4.38 -4.23 -6.49
C LEU A 84 5.67 -4.96 -6.84
N ARG A 85 6.08 -5.97 -6.06
CA ARG A 85 7.30 -6.76 -6.31
C ARG A 85 7.24 -7.57 -7.61
N GLN A 86 6.04 -7.86 -8.12
CA GLN A 86 5.87 -8.51 -9.41
C GLN A 86 6.08 -7.53 -10.58
N LYS A 87 5.95 -6.22 -10.34
CA LYS A 87 6.04 -5.16 -11.35
C LYS A 87 7.36 -4.38 -11.28
N VAL A 88 7.92 -4.24 -10.08
CA VAL A 88 9.14 -3.48 -9.79
C VAL A 88 10.08 -4.35 -8.97
N SER A 89 11.34 -4.42 -9.40
CA SER A 89 12.39 -5.09 -8.63
C SER A 89 12.86 -4.17 -7.50
N PHE A 90 12.45 -4.46 -6.27
CA PHE A 90 12.92 -3.77 -5.08
C PHE A 90 13.06 -4.72 -3.88
N ASP A 91 13.90 -4.34 -2.93
CA ASP A 91 14.04 -5.03 -1.65
C ASP A 91 13.13 -4.35 -0.60
N PRO A 92 12.10 -5.04 -0.08
CA PRO A 92 11.20 -4.47 0.90
C PRO A 92 11.85 -4.11 2.24
N TYR A 93 12.98 -4.73 2.60
CA TYR A 93 13.70 -4.36 3.81
C TYR A 93 14.32 -2.96 3.72
N HIS A 94 14.59 -2.49 2.50
CA HIS A 94 15.07 -1.14 2.22
C HIS A 94 13.96 -0.19 1.79
N ALA A 95 12.68 -0.59 1.96
CA ALA A 95 11.53 0.25 1.64
C ALA A 95 11.01 1.00 2.87
N LYS A 96 10.77 2.30 2.71
CA LYS A 96 9.99 3.13 3.63
C LYS A 96 8.60 3.35 3.03
N ILE A 97 7.56 3.08 3.82
CA ILE A 97 6.16 3.25 3.43
C ILE A 97 5.60 4.51 4.08
N LEU A 98 4.93 5.31 3.27
CA LEU A 98 4.02 6.38 3.68
C LEU A 98 2.63 6.01 3.18
N LEU A 99 1.70 5.67 4.08
CA LEU A 99 0.32 5.35 3.74
C LEU A 99 -0.61 6.42 4.31
N LYS A 100 -1.56 6.87 3.49
CA LYS A 100 -2.70 7.69 3.90
C LYS A 100 -3.97 6.93 3.52
N ASP A 101 -4.77 6.57 4.52
CA ASP A 101 -6.04 5.86 4.38
C ASP A 101 -7.14 6.51 5.24
N HIS A 102 -8.36 5.95 5.22
CA HIS A 102 -9.50 6.44 6.00
C HIS A 102 -9.29 6.31 7.53
N VAL A 103 -8.37 5.46 7.98
CA VAL A 103 -8.02 5.30 9.41
C VAL A 103 -6.96 6.34 9.82
N GLY A 104 -6.21 6.90 8.87
CA GLY A 104 -5.27 8.00 9.06
C GLY A 104 -3.94 7.80 8.34
N ASN A 105 -2.89 8.42 8.87
CA ASN A 105 -1.54 8.33 8.31
C ASN A 105 -0.74 7.21 8.99
N TYR A 106 0.04 6.48 8.19
CA TYR A 106 1.01 5.48 8.64
C TYR A 106 2.38 5.74 8.00
N VAL A 107 3.43 5.60 8.81
CA VAL A 107 4.83 5.68 8.38
C VAL A 107 5.57 4.51 8.98
N GLY A 108 6.20 3.68 8.15
CA GLY A 108 6.94 2.53 8.66
C GLY A 108 7.61 1.70 7.59
N ASN A 109 8.12 0.54 8.00
CA ASN A 109 8.63 -0.50 7.11
C ASN A 109 7.76 -1.75 7.30
N PRO A 110 7.34 -2.41 6.22
CA PRO A 110 6.37 -3.51 6.28
C PRO A 110 6.88 -4.78 6.99
N TYR A 111 8.20 -4.95 7.11
CA TYR A 111 8.84 -6.10 7.77
C TYR A 111 9.45 -5.76 9.12
N ILE A 112 9.54 -4.47 9.46
CA ILE A 112 9.76 -4.06 10.84
C ILE A 112 8.39 -4.15 11.51
N ARG A 113 8.03 -5.36 11.96
CA ARG A 113 7.01 -5.48 13.02
C ARG A 113 7.36 -4.44 14.06
N CYS A 114 6.39 -3.62 14.46
CA CYS A 114 6.51 -2.86 15.70
C CYS A 114 7.18 -3.79 16.70
N GLY A 115 8.42 -3.46 17.07
CA GLY A 115 9.10 -4.18 18.11
C GLY A 115 8.15 -4.14 19.30
N MET A 116 7.78 -5.31 19.80
CA MET A 116 7.81 -5.49 21.23
C MET A 116 9.18 -5.01 21.68
N THR A 117 9.27 -3.72 21.99
CA THR A 117 10.20 -3.28 23.01
C THR A 117 9.49 -3.71 24.30
N PRO A 118 9.97 -4.73 25.05
CA PRO A 118 9.74 -4.65 26.47
C PRO A 118 10.31 -3.29 26.87
N ALA A 119 9.46 -2.50 27.50
CA ALA A 119 9.80 -1.21 28.03
C ALA A 119 11.22 -1.24 28.60
N SER A 120 11.99 -0.22 28.24
CA SER A 120 13.15 0.23 28.98
C SER A 120 12.96 -0.06 30.47
N ILE A 121 13.66 -1.06 31.00
CA ILE A 121 14.10 -1.00 32.39
C ILE A 121 15.42 -0.26 32.33
N VAL A 122 15.29 1.06 32.23
CA VAL A 122 16.25 1.95 32.87
C VAL A 122 15.89 1.88 34.34
N GLY A 123 16.75 1.25 35.12
CA GLY A 123 16.65 1.17 36.56
C GLY A 123 18.07 0.93 37.08
N GLU A 124 18.57 1.95 37.76
CA GLU A 124 19.82 1.98 38.52
C GLU A 124 20.03 0.75 39.42
#